data_AF-A0A969GJ09-F1
#
_entry.id   AF-A0A969GJ09-F1
#
_cell.length_a   1.000
_cell.length_b   1.000
_cell.length_c   1.000
_cell.angle_alpha   90.00
_cell.angle_beta   90.00
_cell.angle_gamma   90.00
#
_symmetry.space_group_name_H-M   'P 1'
#
loop_
_entity.id
_entity.type
_entity.pdbx_description
1 polymer ?
#
loop_
_entity_poly.entity_id
_entity_poly.type
_entity_poly.pdbx_seq_one_letter_code
_entity_poly.pdbx_strand_id
1 'polypeptide(L)' 'MTTTSVKVSAKYQIAVPQIARKQLNIKKGDRLLVDVQDGVIVLIPTPKNYTNYLHGLHSEIWKT' A
#
# COMPACT_ATOMS: atom_id res chain seq x y z
N MET A 1 14.45 0.61 -12.67
CA MET A 1 13.07 1.11 -12.61
C MET A 1 12.25 0.39 -13.66
N THR A 2 11.31 -0.47 -13.26
CA THR A 2 10.44 -1.18 -14.22
C THR A 2 9.09 -0.48 -14.28
N THR A 3 8.92 0.36 -15.30
CA THR A 3 7.65 1.05 -15.58
C THR A 3 6.76 0.13 -16.38
N THR A 4 5.52 -0.10 -15.94
CA THR A 4 4.55 -0.95 -16.63
C THR A 4 3.25 -0.18 -16.83
N SER A 5 2.75 -0.14 -18.06
CA SER A 5 1.44 0.44 -18.37
C SER A 5 0.33 -0.54 -18.00
N VAL A 6 -0.77 -0.03 -17.44
CA VAL A 6 -1.96 -0.81 -17.08
C VAL A 6 -3.19 -0.15 -17.68
N LYS A 7 -4.13 -0.97 -18.15
CA LYS A 7 -5.42 -0.50 -18.65
C LYS A 7 -6.38 -0.24 -17.49
N VAL A 8 -7.09 0.88 -17.56
CA VAL A 8 -8.25 1.17 -16.71
C VAL A 8 -9.44 0.38 -17.26
N SER A 9 -10.04 -0.45 -16.41
CA SER A 9 -11.23 -1.24 -16.77
C SER A 9 -12.47 -0.36 -16.92
N ALA A 10 -13.55 -0.91 -17.46
CA ALA A 10 -14.84 -0.19 -17.59
C ALA A 10 -15.41 0.30 -16.24
N LYS A 11 -14.98 -0.30 -15.13
CA LYS A 11 -15.36 0.11 -13.76
C LYS A 11 -14.35 1.04 -13.11
N TYR A 12 -13.46 1.67 -13.89
CA TYR A 12 -12.41 2.55 -13.41
C TYR A 12 -11.41 1.87 -12.46
N GLN A 13 -11.16 0.58 -12.65
CA GLN A 13 -10.21 -0.19 -11.84
C GLN A 13 -8.92 -0.45 -12.61
N ILE A 14 -7.79 -0.45 -11.90
CA ILE A 14 -6.52 -0.96 -12.42
C ILE A 14 -6.15 -2.27 -11.75
N ALA A 15 -5.61 -3.20 -12.52
CA ALA A 15 -4.97 -4.37 -11.96
C ALA A 15 -3.57 -4.00 -11.47
N VAL A 16 -3.29 -4.16 -10.18
CA VAL A 16 -1.95 -3.93 -9.61
C VAL A 16 -0.98 -4.93 -10.25
N PRO A 17 0.10 -4.52 -10.95
CA PRO A 17 1.02 -5.43 -11.62
C PRO A 17 1.66 -6.46 -10.68
N GLN A 18 1.98 -7.64 -11.20
CA GLN A 18 2.56 -8.73 -10.39
C GLN A 18 3.86 -8.31 -9.68
N ILE A 19 4.70 -7.52 -10.35
CA ILE A 19 5.97 -7.01 -9.79
C ILE A 19 5.69 -6.18 -8.53
N ALA A 20 4.78 -5.20 -8.63
CA ALA A 20 4.39 -4.35 -7.51
C ALA A 20 3.77 -5.16 -6.36
N ARG A 21 2.90 -6.14 -6.66
CA ARG A 21 2.32 -7.01 -5.61
C ARG A 21 3.38 -7.80 -4.84
N LYS A 22 4.38 -8.34 -5.54
CA LYS A 22 5.47 -9.11 -4.91
C LYS A 22 6.38 -8.21 -4.07
N GLN A 23 6.76 -7.05 -4.58
CA GLN A 23 7.65 -6.11 -3.88
C GLN A 23 7.01 -5.50 -2.64
N LEU A 24 5.71 -5.18 -2.70
CA LEU A 24 4.98 -4.56 -1.60
C LEU A 24 4.19 -5.56 -0.74
N ASN A 25 4.35 -6.87 -0.99
CA ASN A 25 3.64 -7.95 -0.30
C ASN A 25 2.11 -7.78 -0.26
N ILE A 26 1.52 -7.25 -1.34
CA ILE A 26 0.08 -7.01 -1.44
C ILE A 26 -0.63 -8.34 -1.71
N LYS A 27 -1.60 -8.66 -0.85
CA LYS A 27 -2.43 -9.87 -0.94
C LYS A 27 -3.85 -9.50 -1.38
N LYS A 28 -4.59 -10.53 -1.81
CA LYS A 28 -6.02 -10.37 -2.14
C LYS A 28 -6.77 -9.89 -0.89
N GLY A 29 -7.62 -8.87 -1.06
CA GLY A 29 -8.41 -8.28 0.02
C GLY A 29 -7.67 -7.20 0.83
N ASP A 30 -6.40 -6.94 0.57
CA ASP A 30 -5.68 -5.83 1.22
C ASP A 30 -6.24 -4.48 0.73
N ARG A 31 -6.24 -3.51 1.63
CA ARG A 31 -6.64 -2.12 1.34
C ARG A 31 -5.40 -1.25 1.14
N LEU A 32 -5.49 -0.29 0.22
CA LEU A 32 -4.47 0.71 -0.02
C LEU A 32 -5.07 2.10 0.23
N LEU A 33 -4.28 3.00 0.80
CA LEU A 33 -4.57 4.42 0.73
C LEU A 33 -4.29 4.92 -0.67
N VAL A 34 -5.13 5.84 -1.12
CA VAL A 34 -4.98 6.54 -2.39
C VAL A 34 -4.72 8.00 -2.04
N ASP A 35 -3.56 8.48 -2.43
CA ASP A 35 -3.18 9.88 -2.27
C ASP A 35 -2.92 10.48 -3.66
N VAL A 36 -3.39 11.71 -3.88
CA VAL A 36 -3.34 12.37 -5.18
C VAL A 36 -2.56 13.67 -5.02
N GLN A 37 -1.36 13.70 -5.60
CA GLN A 37 -0.44 14.81 -5.47
C GLN A 37 0.13 15.14 -6.84
N ASP A 38 0.03 16.40 -7.27
CA ASP A 38 0.68 16.94 -8.48
C ASP A 38 0.48 16.10 -9.76
N GLY A 39 -0.74 15.58 -9.96
CA GLY A 39 -1.07 14.75 -11.12
C GLY A 39 -0.59 13.29 -11.03
N VAL A 40 -0.08 12.88 -9.88
CA VAL A 40 0.34 11.51 -9.57
C VAL A 40 -0.61 10.89 -8.55
N ILE A 41 -0.90 9.60 -8.71
CA ILE A 41 -1.59 8.79 -7.71
C ILE A 41 -0.56 7.93 -6.98
N VAL A 42 -0.45 8.11 -5.67
CA VAL A 42 0.36 7.29 -4.77
C VAL A 42 -0.53 6.28 -4.07
N LEU A 43 -0.19 5.00 -4.18
CA LEU A 43 -0.91 3.90 -3.55
C LEU A 43 -0.07 3.31 -2.42
N ILE A 44 -0.58 3.36 -1.18
CA ILE A 44 0.17 2.97 0.02
C ILE A 44 -0.52 1.77 0.68
N PRO A 45 0.13 0.61 0.82
CA PRO A 45 -0.48 -0.53 1.52
C PRO A 45 -0.82 -0.17 2.97
N THR A 46 -2.05 -0.46 3.39
CA THR A 46 -2.45 -0.28 4.79
C THR A 46 -2.14 -1.53 5.62
N PRO A 47 -1.68 -1.38 6.87
CA PRO A 47 -1.61 -2.50 7.78
C PRO A 47 -3.04 -3.02 8.04
N LYS A 48 -3.20 -4.34 8.08
CA LYS A 48 -4.50 -4.98 8.39
C LYS A 48 -5.00 -4.63 9.79
N ASN A 49 -4.07 -4.32 10.68
CA ASN A 49 -4.36 -3.94 12.04
C ASN A 49 -3.36 -2.85 12.46
N TYR A 50 -3.84 -1.62 12.57
CA TYR A 50 -3.06 -0.47 13.01
C TYR A 50 -2.60 -0.62 14.47
N THR A 51 -3.42 -1.22 15.35
CA THR A 51 -3.00 -1.43 16.75
C THR A 51 -1.84 -2.41 16.83
N ASN A 52 -1.87 -3.53 16.10
CA ASN A 52 -0.73 -4.46 16.04
C ASN A 52 0.50 -3.84 15.35
N TYR A 53 0.30 -2.99 14.34
CA TYR A 53 1.41 -2.30 13.65
C TYR A 53 2.10 -1.27 14.54
N LEU A 54 1.34 -0.56 15.38
CA LEU A 54 1.85 0.43 16.32
C LEU A 54 2.30 -0.18 17.66
N HIS A 55 1.86 -1.40 17.98
CA HIS A 55 2.23 -2.10 19.20
C HIS A 55 3.72 -2.46 19.21
N GLY A 56 4.49 -1.75 20.03
CA GLY A 56 5.94 -1.95 20.19
C GLY A 56 6.80 -0.82 19.63
N LEU A 57 6.28 0.04 18.75
CA LEU A 57 7.04 1.16 18.20
C LEU A 57 7.40 2.23 19.24
N HIS A 58 6.70 2.23 20.38
CA HIS A 58 6.93 3.14 21.51
C HIS A 58 7.40 2.40 22.78
N SER A 59 7.76 1.11 22.67
CA SER A 59 8.20 0.30 23.81
C SER A 59 9.53 0.79 24.40
N GLU A 60 10.35 1.48 23.61
CA GLU A 60 11.64 2.02 24.04
C GLU A 60 11.53 3.33 24.83
N ILE A 61 10.38 4.01 24.80
CA ILE A 61 10.18 5.30 25.49
C ILE A 61 9.93 5.11 26.99
N TRP A 62 9.55 3.90 27.40
CA TRP A 62 9.18 3.56 28.78
C TRP A 62 10.23 2.71 29.52
N LYS A 63 11.47 2.63 29.02
CA LYS A 63 12.56 2.05 29.82
C LYS A 63 13.08 3.10 30.80
N THR A 64 12.54 3.06 32.02
CA THR A 64 13.09 3.72 33.21
C THR A 64 14.44 3.12 33.60
#